data_AF-A0A0L0VT11-F1
#
_entry.id   AF-A0A0L0VT11-F1
#
_cell.length_a   1.000
_cell.length_b   1.000
_cell.length_c   1.000
_cell.angle_alpha   90.00
_cell.angle_beta   90.00
_cell.angle_gamma   90.00
#
_symmetry.space_group_name_H-M   'P 1'
#
loop_
_entity.id
_entity.type
_entity.pdbx_description
1 polymer ?
#
loop_
_entity_poly.entity_id
_entity_poly.type
_entity_poly.pdbx_seq_one_letter_code
_entity_poly.pdbx_strand_id
1 'polypeptide(L)'
;MLTLHLHFLQFTHPGASKAKRSVADLERRYVTPKPSFAVGGGTGTCGFYNSTTEAGVCLWNGAEQNNPTIDTAGWLNGAKTSNCGKRIYIQRTGKPETRQYVKVLDGCYFGATSPKPGCSKVGLTIQLFNLFKPTEKENQDGLIYGGLSWQFDNTLNTSPQQAPV
;
A
#
# COMPACT_ATOMS: atom_id res chain seq x y z
N MET A 1 -29.32 7.67 -68.35
CA MET A 1 -29.08 7.16 -66.99
C MET A 1 -27.80 7.81 -66.48
N LEU A 2 -27.92 8.93 -65.78
CA LEU A 2 -27.89 9.05 -64.31
C LEU A 2 -26.46 8.96 -63.74
N THR A 3 -25.90 10.14 -63.51
CA THR A 3 -24.70 10.44 -62.72
C THR A 3 -24.92 10.01 -61.27
N LEU A 4 -23.90 9.42 -60.61
CA LEU A 4 -23.80 9.53 -59.15
C LEU A 4 -22.32 9.55 -58.73
N HIS A 5 -21.90 10.73 -58.26
CA HIS A 5 -20.63 10.97 -57.58
C HIS A 5 -20.64 10.29 -56.22
N LEU A 6 -19.72 9.35 -55.96
CA LEU A 6 -19.42 8.95 -54.58
C LEU A 6 -18.28 9.81 -54.05
N HIS A 7 -18.65 10.68 -53.12
CA HIS A 7 -17.76 11.57 -52.39
C HIS A 7 -16.78 10.77 -51.52
N PHE A 8 -15.49 11.13 -51.63
CA PHE A 8 -14.51 10.90 -50.57
C PHE A 8 -14.94 11.68 -49.32
N LEU A 9 -15.54 11.01 -48.34
CA LEU A 9 -15.61 11.53 -46.98
C LEU A 9 -14.42 10.97 -46.21
N GLN A 10 -13.32 11.73 -46.22
CA GLN A 10 -12.29 11.65 -45.20
C GLN A 10 -12.97 11.95 -43.86
N PHE A 11 -13.15 10.93 -43.01
CA PHE A 11 -13.43 11.15 -41.60
C PHE A 11 -12.18 11.75 -40.96
N THR A 12 -12.10 13.07 -40.95
CA THR A 12 -11.22 13.83 -40.07
C THR A 12 -11.73 13.63 -38.65
N HIS A 13 -11.10 12.73 -37.89
CA HIS A 13 -11.33 12.65 -36.44
C HIS A 13 -10.90 14.00 -35.83
N PRO A 14 -11.82 14.80 -35.27
CA PRO A 14 -11.46 16.05 -34.65
C PRO A 14 -10.77 15.74 -33.33
N GLY A 15 -9.56 16.25 -33.17
CA GLY A 15 -8.91 16.41 -31.88
C GLY A 15 -8.68 15.10 -31.14
N ALA A 16 -7.54 14.48 -31.39
CA ALA A 16 -6.78 13.91 -30.28
C ALA A 16 -6.52 15.07 -29.31
N SER A 17 -7.50 15.33 -28.43
CA SER A 17 -7.28 16.10 -27.21
C SER A 17 -6.05 15.45 -26.60
N LYS A 18 -4.95 16.21 -26.58
CA LYS A 18 -3.78 15.88 -25.80
C LYS A 18 -4.31 15.76 -24.38
N ALA A 19 -4.72 14.55 -23.99
CA ALA A 19 -4.92 14.22 -22.60
C ALA A 19 -3.61 14.67 -21.97
N LYS A 20 -3.68 15.76 -21.20
CA LYS A 20 -2.59 16.13 -20.30
C LYS A 20 -2.32 14.84 -19.57
N ARG A 21 -1.20 14.20 -19.88
CA ARG A 21 -0.69 13.03 -19.19
C ARG A 21 -0.86 13.43 -17.74
N SER A 22 -1.81 12.81 -17.03
CA SER A 22 -1.94 13.11 -15.61
C SER A 22 -0.53 12.94 -15.10
N VAL A 23 -0.02 13.97 -14.43
CA VAL A 23 1.23 13.84 -13.70
C VAL A 23 1.08 12.51 -12.99
N ALA A 24 2.01 11.58 -13.25
CA ALA A 24 1.95 10.17 -12.89
C ALA A 24 2.06 10.01 -11.35
N ASP A 25 1.19 10.73 -10.68
CA ASP A 25 1.21 11.11 -9.31
C ASP A 25 -0.01 10.36 -8.74
N LEU A 26 0.32 9.22 -8.13
CA LEU A 26 -0.27 8.85 -6.85
C LEU A 26 -1.67 8.22 -6.83
N GLU A 27 -2.32 8.00 -7.98
CA GLU A 27 -3.63 7.31 -8.05
C GLU A 27 -3.61 5.86 -7.54
N ARG A 28 -2.44 5.22 -7.41
CA ARG A 28 -2.30 3.82 -6.92
C ARG A 28 -1.74 3.74 -5.50
N ARG A 29 -2.17 4.60 -4.59
CA ARG A 29 -1.82 4.50 -3.17
C ARG A 29 -2.89 3.78 -2.38
N TYR A 30 -2.48 2.87 -1.50
CA TYR A 30 -3.35 2.35 -0.47
C TYR A 30 -3.51 3.41 0.60
N VAL A 31 -4.76 3.74 0.93
CA VAL A 31 -5.07 4.62 2.04
C VAL A 31 -5.64 3.78 3.17
N THR A 32 -5.03 3.90 4.34
CA THR A 32 -5.54 3.38 5.61
C THR A 32 -6.31 4.53 6.29
N PRO A 33 -7.63 4.66 6.08
CA PRO A 33 -8.39 5.78 6.63
C PRO A 33 -8.64 5.64 8.13
N LYS A 34 -8.54 4.42 8.67
CA LYS A 34 -8.67 4.15 10.10
C LYS A 34 -7.33 4.35 10.81
N PRO A 35 -7.34 4.67 12.11
CA PRO A 35 -6.10 4.86 12.84
C PRO A 35 -5.23 3.60 12.82
N SER A 36 -3.93 3.79 12.56
CA SER A 36 -2.95 2.70 12.54
C SER A 36 -2.32 2.55 13.91
N PHE A 37 -2.17 1.31 14.40
CA PHE A 37 -1.58 0.99 15.70
C PHE A 37 -0.09 0.63 15.60
N ALA A 38 0.59 0.67 16.75
CA ALA A 38 1.94 0.15 16.92
C ALA A 38 1.93 -1.36 17.23
N VAL A 39 2.72 -2.16 16.50
CA VAL A 39 2.92 -3.60 16.78
C VAL A 39 4.01 -3.80 17.84
N GLY A 40 3.87 -4.83 18.68
CA GLY A 40 4.81 -5.09 19.78
C GLY A 40 6.18 -5.65 19.36
N GLY A 41 6.31 -6.24 18.17
CA GLY A 41 7.51 -6.98 17.76
C GLY A 41 7.48 -8.45 18.18
N GLY A 42 8.60 -9.15 17.96
CA GLY A 42 8.75 -10.58 18.22
C GLY A 42 8.85 -11.40 16.94
N THR A 43 8.62 -12.71 17.04
CA THR A 43 8.61 -13.62 15.89
C THR A 43 7.28 -13.56 15.19
N GLY A 44 7.27 -12.98 13.99
CA GLY A 44 6.09 -12.86 13.12
C GLY A 44 6.21 -13.67 11.83
N THR A 45 5.34 -13.35 10.87
CA THR A 45 5.25 -14.00 9.55
C THR A 45 6.57 -13.93 8.77
N CYS A 46 7.31 -12.83 8.92
CA CYS A 46 8.59 -12.63 8.22
C CYS A 46 9.82 -12.94 9.08
N GLY A 47 9.63 -13.57 10.25
CA GLY A 47 10.69 -13.84 11.21
C GLY A 47 10.69 -12.86 12.38
N PHE A 48 11.81 -12.85 13.13
CA PHE A 48 11.97 -12.00 14.30
C PHE A 48 12.28 -10.55 13.92
N TYR A 49 11.62 -9.61 14.60
CA TYR A 49 11.95 -8.18 14.53
C TYR A 49 11.74 -7.49 15.88
N ASN A 50 12.54 -6.47 16.16
CA ASN A 50 12.38 -5.61 17.32
C ASN A 50 11.69 -4.30 16.94
N SER A 51 10.43 -4.16 17.34
CA SER A 51 9.58 -3.01 16.99
C SER A 51 10.08 -1.66 17.51
N THR A 52 10.86 -1.64 18.60
CA THR A 52 11.40 -0.38 19.16
C THR A 52 12.67 0.10 18.46
N THR A 53 13.37 -0.77 17.72
CA THR A 53 14.62 -0.42 17.03
C THR A 53 14.50 -0.48 15.51
N GLU A 54 13.54 -1.24 14.97
CA GLU A 54 13.38 -1.45 13.53
C GLU A 54 12.15 -0.72 13.00
N ALA A 55 12.36 0.21 12.06
CA ALA A 55 11.27 0.88 11.35
C ALA A 55 10.70 -0.04 10.26
N GLY A 56 9.44 -0.43 10.41
CA GLY A 56 8.79 -1.37 9.51
C GLY A 56 7.27 -1.33 9.61
N VAL A 57 6.64 -2.16 8.80
CA VAL A 57 5.19 -2.32 8.81
C VAL A 57 4.79 -3.77 8.90
N CYS A 58 3.57 -3.99 9.40
CA CYS A 58 2.82 -5.21 9.12
C CYS A 58 1.72 -4.93 8.08
N LEU A 59 1.57 -5.85 7.13
CA LEU A 59 0.52 -5.78 6.10
C LEU A 59 -0.54 -6.84 6.33
N TRP A 60 -1.71 -6.71 5.70
CA TRP A 60 -2.81 -7.63 5.97
C TRP A 60 -2.45 -9.07 5.61
N ASN A 61 -2.65 -10.00 6.56
CA ASN A 61 -2.25 -11.40 6.40
C ASN A 61 -3.29 -12.27 5.69
N GLY A 62 -4.48 -11.74 5.37
CA GLY A 62 -5.58 -12.50 4.76
C GLY A 62 -6.72 -12.75 5.73
N ALA A 63 -7.80 -13.34 5.23
CA ALA A 63 -9.02 -13.57 6.01
C ALA A 63 -8.93 -14.86 6.84
N GLU A 64 -8.26 -15.90 6.32
CA GLU A 64 -8.11 -17.20 6.97
C GLU A 64 -6.99 -17.14 8.01
N GLN A 65 -7.32 -17.44 9.27
CA GLN A 65 -6.38 -17.37 10.40
C GLN A 65 -6.07 -18.74 11.01
N ASN A 66 -6.89 -19.76 10.76
CA ASN A 66 -6.75 -21.07 11.37
C ASN A 66 -5.88 -21.99 10.51
N ASN A 67 -6.17 -22.06 9.19
CA ASN A 67 -5.45 -22.90 8.24
C ASN A 67 -5.05 -22.10 6.99
N PRO A 68 -4.16 -21.10 7.11
CA PRO A 68 -3.77 -20.25 5.99
C PRO A 68 -3.04 -21.06 4.91
N THR A 69 -3.45 -20.87 3.66
CA THR A 69 -2.79 -21.41 2.47
C THR A 69 -2.22 -20.28 1.61
N ILE A 70 -1.53 -20.62 0.53
CA ILE A 70 -1.04 -19.60 -0.43
C ILE A 70 -2.22 -18.79 -1.01
N ASP A 71 -3.36 -19.45 -1.27
CA ASP A 71 -4.52 -18.83 -1.91
C ASP A 71 -5.34 -17.94 -0.96
N THR A 72 -5.22 -18.17 0.35
CA THR A 72 -5.91 -17.34 1.36
C THR A 72 -5.06 -16.17 1.86
N ALA A 73 -3.86 -15.99 1.30
CA ALA A 73 -2.96 -14.91 1.69
C ALA A 73 -3.54 -13.53 1.35
N GLY A 74 -3.34 -12.59 2.26
CA GLY A 74 -3.48 -11.17 1.94
C GLY A 74 -2.26 -10.69 1.15
N TRP A 75 -1.55 -9.69 1.67
CA TRP A 75 -0.23 -9.34 1.15
C TRP A 75 0.81 -10.41 1.45
N LEU A 76 0.63 -11.17 2.52
CA LEU A 76 1.48 -12.26 2.96
C LEU A 76 0.69 -13.13 3.93
N ASN A 77 1.19 -14.32 4.25
CA ASN A 77 0.82 -15.09 5.44
C ASN A 77 1.92 -16.11 5.73
N GLY A 78 1.70 -17.03 6.68
CA GLY A 78 2.68 -18.07 7.01
C GLY A 78 3.03 -19.00 5.83
N ALA A 79 2.16 -19.16 4.83
CA ALA A 79 2.39 -19.98 3.65
C ALA A 79 2.96 -19.17 2.45
N LYS A 80 2.66 -17.88 2.35
CA LYS A 80 3.11 -16.95 1.30
C LYS A 80 3.89 -15.80 1.90
N THR A 81 5.20 -15.97 2.02
CA THR A 81 6.12 -14.97 2.61
C THR A 81 6.85 -14.13 1.55
N SER A 82 6.48 -14.22 0.28
CA SER A 82 7.17 -13.57 -0.86
C SER A 82 7.26 -12.04 -0.77
N ASN A 83 6.40 -11.39 0.03
CA ASN A 83 6.44 -9.95 0.27
C ASN A 83 7.21 -9.54 1.53
N CYS A 84 7.71 -10.49 2.32
CA CYS A 84 8.57 -10.22 3.46
C CYS A 84 9.87 -9.52 3.04
N GLY A 85 10.29 -8.52 3.82
CA GLY A 85 11.51 -7.75 3.57
C GLY A 85 11.44 -6.78 2.39
N LYS A 86 10.37 -6.83 1.57
CA LYS A 86 10.14 -5.81 0.53
C LYS A 86 9.94 -4.44 1.15
N ARG A 87 10.33 -3.43 0.41
CA ARG A 87 10.27 -2.02 0.78
C ARG A 87 8.97 -1.41 0.29
N ILE A 88 8.34 -0.66 1.18
CA ILE A 88 7.25 0.24 0.86
C ILE A 88 7.70 1.68 1.11
N TYR A 89 7.04 2.64 0.49
CA TYR A 89 6.99 3.98 1.04
C TYR A 89 5.67 4.18 1.77
N ILE A 90 5.71 4.96 2.84
CA ILE A 90 4.56 5.27 3.69
C ILE A 90 4.67 6.70 4.21
N GLN A 91 3.54 7.40 4.26
CA GLN A 91 3.46 8.80 4.70
C GLN A 91 2.13 9.04 5.38
N ARG A 92 2.05 10.10 6.20
CA ARG A 92 0.76 10.66 6.60
C ARG A 92 -0.01 11.09 5.36
N THR A 93 -1.30 10.79 5.32
CA THR A 93 -2.15 11.12 4.16
C THR A 93 -2.15 12.63 3.92
N GLY A 94 -1.93 13.04 2.68
CA GLY A 94 -1.82 14.45 2.30
C GLY A 94 -0.52 15.16 2.71
N LYS A 95 0.42 14.47 3.37
CA LYS A 95 1.67 15.05 3.91
C LYS A 95 2.93 14.35 3.35
N PRO A 96 3.28 14.56 2.07
CA PRO A 96 4.40 13.88 1.41
C PRO A 96 5.77 14.12 2.05
N GLU A 97 5.96 15.23 2.76
CA GLU A 97 7.16 15.55 3.53
C GLU A 97 7.41 14.59 4.70
N THR A 98 6.40 13.81 5.11
CA THR A 98 6.53 12.81 6.19
C THR A 98 7.00 11.44 5.71
N ARG A 99 7.27 11.29 4.40
CA ARG A 99 7.54 9.99 3.77
C ARG A 99 8.70 9.25 4.40
N GLN A 100 8.45 7.99 4.70
CA GLN A 100 9.43 7.00 5.15
C GLN A 100 9.50 5.86 4.13
N TYR A 101 10.67 5.23 4.02
CA TYR A 101 10.89 4.01 3.25
C TYR A 101 11.27 2.90 4.21
N VAL A 102 10.43 1.88 4.31
CA VAL A 102 10.53 0.85 5.37
C VAL A 102 10.21 -0.53 4.83
N LYS A 103 10.59 -1.56 5.58
CA LYS A 103 10.37 -2.96 5.19
C LYS A 103 9.02 -3.48 5.67
N VAL A 104 8.47 -4.46 4.95
CA VAL A 104 7.43 -5.36 5.45
C VAL A 104 8.08 -6.36 6.40
N LEU A 105 7.76 -6.25 7.68
CA LEU A 105 8.33 -7.07 8.76
C LEU A 105 7.35 -8.11 9.29
N ASP A 106 6.06 -7.98 9.00
CA ASP A 106 5.06 -8.92 9.53
C ASP A 106 3.74 -8.93 8.75
N GLY A 107 2.90 -9.91 9.06
CA GLY A 107 1.50 -10.01 8.68
C GLY A 107 0.57 -9.68 9.87
N CYS A 108 -0.48 -8.90 9.63
CA CYS A 108 -1.47 -8.50 10.62
C CYS A 108 -2.89 -8.87 10.17
N TYR A 109 -3.70 -9.42 11.08
CA TYR A 109 -5.09 -9.81 10.76
C TYR A 109 -6.03 -8.63 10.56
N PHE A 110 -5.87 -7.59 11.38
CA PHE A 110 -6.73 -6.41 11.38
C PHE A 110 -8.24 -6.67 11.51
N GLY A 111 -8.68 -7.89 11.86
CA GLY A 111 -10.09 -8.28 11.88
C GLY A 111 -10.78 -8.19 10.51
N ALA A 112 -10.02 -8.15 9.41
CA ALA A 112 -10.56 -8.01 8.07
C ALA A 112 -10.80 -9.40 7.45
N THR A 113 -12.05 -9.68 7.09
CA THR A 113 -12.49 -10.97 6.52
C THR A 113 -12.57 -10.97 4.99
N SER A 114 -12.14 -9.90 4.33
CA SER A 114 -12.13 -9.81 2.88
C SER A 114 -11.08 -8.81 2.37
N PRO A 115 -10.68 -8.88 1.09
CA PRO A 115 -9.66 -8.00 0.51
C PRO A 115 -9.99 -6.51 0.59
N LYS A 116 -11.25 -6.13 0.35
CA LYS A 116 -11.67 -4.72 0.33
C LYS A 116 -11.34 -3.97 1.63
N PRO A 117 -11.70 -4.46 2.83
CA PRO A 117 -11.29 -3.85 4.08
C PRO A 117 -9.85 -4.21 4.51
N GLY A 118 -9.24 -5.26 3.95
CA GLY A 118 -7.93 -5.78 4.39
C GLY A 118 -6.75 -5.14 3.68
N CYS A 119 -6.74 -5.16 2.33
CA CYS A 119 -5.56 -4.85 1.54
C CYS A 119 -5.03 -3.43 1.71
N SER A 120 -5.86 -2.46 2.11
CA SER A 120 -5.36 -1.11 2.34
C SER A 120 -4.76 -0.90 3.73
N LYS A 121 -4.99 -1.82 4.68
CA LYS A 121 -4.56 -1.66 6.07
C LYS A 121 -3.05 -1.91 6.24
N VAL A 122 -2.47 -1.12 7.13
CA VAL A 122 -1.07 -1.18 7.53
C VAL A 122 -0.99 -0.97 9.04
N GLY A 123 -0.10 -1.69 9.71
CA GLY A 123 0.30 -1.44 11.10
C GLY A 123 1.76 -1.00 11.12
N LEU A 124 2.16 -0.25 12.14
CA LEU A 124 3.50 0.34 12.25
C LEU A 124 4.30 -0.34 13.35
N THR A 125 5.61 -0.46 13.21
CA THR A 125 6.45 -0.65 14.38
C THR A 125 6.46 0.60 15.27
N ILE A 126 6.84 0.46 16.53
CA ILE A 126 6.97 1.58 17.49
C ILE A 126 7.99 2.59 16.96
N GLN A 127 9.10 2.12 16.39
CA GLN A 127 10.11 2.97 15.79
C GLN A 127 9.54 3.81 14.64
N LEU A 128 8.74 3.21 13.75
CA LEU A 128 8.12 3.94 12.66
C LEU A 128 7.01 4.89 13.13
N PHE A 129 6.23 4.49 14.13
CA PHE A 129 5.25 5.34 14.80
C PHE A 129 5.91 6.64 15.31
N ASN A 130 7.04 6.52 16.01
CA ASN A 130 7.80 7.66 16.52
C ASN A 130 8.37 8.56 15.41
N LEU A 131 8.84 7.98 14.29
CA LEU A 131 9.31 8.74 13.14
C LEU A 131 8.22 9.63 12.52
N PHE A 132 6.94 9.28 12.68
CA PHE A 132 5.81 10.11 12.26
C PHE A 132 5.48 11.26 13.22
N LYS A 133 6.28 11.47 14.26
CA LYS A 133 6.13 12.56 15.24
C LYS A 133 4.69 12.64 15.76
N PRO A 134 4.22 11.59 16.44
CA PRO A 134 2.85 11.53 16.95
C PRO A 134 2.56 12.73 17.86
N THR A 135 1.32 13.23 17.78
CA THR A 135 0.80 14.18 18.76
C THR A 135 0.68 13.54 20.13
N GLU A 136 0.51 14.34 21.18
CA GLU A 136 0.29 13.82 22.53
C GLU A 136 -0.90 12.84 22.60
N LYS A 137 -2.01 13.17 21.93
CA LYS A 137 -3.17 12.28 21.84
C LYS A 137 -2.83 10.97 21.11
N GLU A 138 -2.12 11.05 19.99
CA GLU A 138 -1.68 9.87 19.24
C GLU A 138 -0.79 8.97 20.11
N ASN A 139 0.12 9.55 20.90
CA ASN A 139 0.95 8.81 21.85
C ASN A 139 0.12 8.09 22.91
N GLN A 140 -0.83 8.79 23.52
CA GLN A 140 -1.70 8.22 24.56
C GLN A 140 -2.55 7.06 24.02
N ASP A 141 -3.08 7.21 22.81
CA ASP A 141 -3.94 6.21 22.19
C ASP A 141 -3.16 5.09 21.48
N GLY A 142 -1.86 5.30 21.21
CA GLY A 142 -1.04 4.38 20.41
C GLY A 142 -1.48 4.31 18.94
N LEU A 143 -2.07 5.39 18.42
CA LEU A 143 -2.73 5.44 17.12
C LEU A 143 -2.29 6.65 16.30
N ILE A 144 -2.03 6.49 15.00
CA ILE A 144 -1.85 7.62 14.08
C ILE A 144 -3.21 8.02 13.49
N TYR A 145 -3.65 9.26 13.76
CA TYR A 145 -4.88 9.84 13.22
C TYR A 145 -4.65 10.51 11.86
N GLY A 146 -5.73 10.72 11.11
CA GLY A 146 -5.70 11.28 9.75
C GLY A 146 -5.26 10.30 8.65
N GLY A 147 -4.96 9.06 9.04
CA GLY A 147 -4.67 7.96 8.13
C GLY A 147 -3.30 8.00 7.48
N LEU A 148 -2.91 6.88 6.88
CA LEU A 148 -1.63 6.70 6.22
C LEU A 148 -1.86 6.35 4.75
N SER A 149 -0.98 6.86 3.89
CA SER A 149 -0.92 6.50 2.49
C SER A 149 0.37 5.74 2.22
N TRP A 150 0.29 4.59 1.57
CA TRP A 150 1.44 3.72 1.34
C TRP A 150 1.34 2.93 0.04
N GLN A 151 2.48 2.44 -0.43
CA GLN A 151 2.57 1.53 -1.58
C GLN A 151 3.93 0.85 -1.57
N PHE A 152 4.02 -0.35 -2.15
CA PHE A 152 5.31 -0.94 -2.53
C PHE A 152 6.15 0.04 -3.36
N ASP A 153 7.45 0.08 -3.07
CA ASP A 153 8.40 1.00 -3.67
C ASP A 153 8.75 0.58 -5.11
N ASN A 154 7.76 0.63 -5.99
CA ASN A 154 7.88 0.30 -7.41
C ASN A 154 7.01 1.22 -8.29
N THR A 155 6.83 2.50 -7.90
CA THR A 155 5.89 3.44 -8.54
C THR A 155 6.13 3.68 -10.02
N LEU A 156 7.35 3.50 -10.51
CA LEU A 156 7.74 3.71 -11.91
C LEU A 156 8.52 2.54 -12.51
N ASN A 157 8.36 1.31 -11.97
CA ASN A 157 9.19 0.16 -12.34
C ASN A 157 10.70 0.39 -12.11
N THR A 158 11.06 1.34 -11.26
CA THR A 158 12.45 1.68 -10.90
C THR A 158 13.04 0.75 -9.84
N SER A 159 12.20 -0.05 -9.19
CA SER A 159 12.60 -1.04 -8.19
C SER A 159 11.69 -2.27 -8.29
N PRO A 160 11.76 -3.00 -9.42
CA PRO A 160 10.87 -4.14 -9.70
C PRO A 160 10.97 -5.25 -8.66
N GLN A 161 12.13 -5.42 -8.02
CA GLN A 161 12.34 -6.33 -6.90
C GLN A 161 11.43 -6.02 -5.68
N GLN A 162 10.96 -4.78 -5.55
CA GLN A 162 10.04 -4.34 -4.51
C GLN A 162 8.57 -4.42 -4.93
N ALA A 163 8.26 -4.79 -6.18
CA ALA A 163 6.88 -4.99 -6.62
C ALA A 163 6.18 -6.05 -5.76
N PRO A 164 4.88 -5.88 -5.45
CA PRO A 164 4.12 -6.90 -4.74
C PRO A 164 4.05 -8.18 -5.58
N VAL A 165 4.09 -9.33 -4.89
CA VAL A 165 3.90 -10.68 -5.44
C VAL A 165 2.61 -11.28 -4.89
#